data_AF-A0A8R2F751-F1
#
_entry.id   AF-A0A8R2F751-F1
#
_cell.length_a   1.000
_cell.length_b   1.000
_cell.length_c   1.000
_cell.angle_alpha   90.00
_cell.angle_beta   90.00
_cell.angle_gamma   90.00
#
_symmetry.space_group_name_H-M   'P 1'
#
loop_
_entity.id
_entity.type
_entity.pdbx_description
1 polymer ?
#
loop_
_entity_poly.entity_id
_entity_poly.type
_entity_poly.pdbx_seq_one_letter_code
_entity_poly.pdbx_strand_id
1 'polypeptide(L)'
;MTGSVKSFTSFAKKKKENIIFTHCFLHREALMTKTLVGDLREVLDQVVKVINFIKSSSLKSRSFEKNCDSMDSDNSKLLFHSAIRWLSRGRVLSRFYDLSEEIIVFLTMEESKYEFLGDEKWWTKVSFLTDIFEHLNKINTSMQGRTKIS
;
A
#
# COMPACT_ATOMS: atom_id res chain seq x y z
N MET A 1 -15.66 12.60 -11.02
CA MET A 1 -16.66 11.62 -11.47
C MET A 1 -17.24 12.09 -12.81
N THR A 2 -16.82 11.52 -13.94
CA THR A 2 -17.57 11.64 -15.20
C THR A 2 -18.67 10.57 -15.21
N GLY A 3 -19.61 10.69 -14.28
CA GLY A 3 -20.74 9.77 -14.16
C GLY A 3 -21.97 10.39 -14.79
N SER A 4 -22.57 9.68 -15.74
CA SER A 4 -23.89 9.90 -16.34
C SER A 4 -24.02 10.96 -17.47
N VAL A 5 -23.44 12.16 -17.35
CA VAL A 5 -23.71 13.22 -18.34
C VAL A 5 -22.63 13.26 -19.44
N LYS A 6 -22.92 12.65 -20.59
CA LYS A 6 -22.13 12.86 -21.81
C LYS A 6 -22.10 14.38 -22.11
N SER A 7 -20.91 14.93 -22.31
CA SER A 7 -20.64 16.36 -22.65
C SER A 7 -20.53 17.38 -21.50
N PHE A 8 -20.70 17.00 -20.22
CA PHE A 8 -20.47 17.94 -19.10
C PHE A 8 -19.04 18.51 -19.11
N THR A 9 -18.05 17.67 -19.42
CA THR A 9 -16.65 18.07 -19.50
C THR A 9 -16.41 19.15 -20.55
N SER A 10 -17.04 19.02 -21.72
CA SER A 10 -16.99 19.98 -22.81
C SER A 10 -17.65 21.31 -22.42
N PHE A 11 -18.83 21.25 -21.82
CA PHE A 11 -19.55 22.43 -21.33
C PHE A 11 -18.74 23.22 -20.29
N ALA A 12 -18.17 22.53 -19.31
CA ALA A 12 -17.41 23.18 -18.25
C ALA A 12 -16.08 23.76 -18.77
N LYS A 13 -15.37 23.09 -19.70
CA LYS A 13 -14.22 23.69 -20.40
C LYS A 13 -14.58 24.97 -21.15
N LYS A 14 -15.77 25.01 -21.78
CA LYS A 14 -16.26 26.21 -22.47
C LYS A 14 -16.50 27.39 -21.53
N LYS A 15 -16.86 27.14 -20.26
CA LYS A 15 -17.00 28.19 -19.23
C LYS A 15 -15.68 28.60 -18.58
N LYS A 16 -14.71 27.70 -18.49
CA LYS A 16 -13.38 27.99 -17.94
C LYS A 16 -12.36 27.03 -18.55
N GLU A 17 -11.46 27.58 -19.36
CA GLU A 17 -10.57 26.81 -20.22
C GLU A 17 -9.57 25.94 -19.43
N ASN A 18 -9.21 26.38 -18.23
CA ASN A 18 -8.23 25.71 -17.36
C ASN A 18 -8.83 24.63 -16.44
N ILE A 19 -10.05 24.13 -16.71
CA ILE A 19 -10.61 23.02 -15.91
C ILE A 19 -10.01 21.68 -16.33
N ILE A 20 -9.37 21.01 -15.38
CA ILE A 20 -8.79 19.67 -15.54
C ILE A 20 -9.85 18.62 -15.19
N PHE A 21 -10.20 17.78 -16.17
CA PHE A 21 -11.10 16.65 -15.97
C PHE A 21 -10.31 15.37 -15.71
N THR A 22 -10.60 14.72 -14.60
CA THR A 22 -10.07 13.39 -14.30
C THR A 22 -11.19 12.36 -14.41
N HIS A 23 -11.03 11.41 -15.34
CA HIS A 23 -12.03 10.38 -15.68
C HIS A 23 -12.38 9.52 -14.46
N CYS A 24 -11.37 8.96 -13.79
CA CYS A 24 -11.51 8.27 -12.51
C CYS A 24 -10.20 8.36 -11.72
N PHE A 25 -10.25 8.87 -10.49
CA PHE A 25 -9.07 8.96 -9.63
C PHE A 25 -8.42 7.59 -9.40
N LEU A 26 -9.25 6.54 -9.23
CA LEU A 26 -8.80 5.15 -9.15
C LEU A 26 -7.96 4.71 -10.36
N HIS A 27 -8.28 5.19 -11.55
CA HIS A 27 -7.51 4.88 -12.76
C HIS A 27 -6.16 5.60 -12.74
N ARG A 28 -6.14 6.89 -12.38
CA ARG A 28 -4.89 7.66 -12.28
C ARG A 28 -3.93 7.06 -11.28
N GLU A 29 -4.46 6.55 -10.19
CA GLU A 29 -3.66 5.87 -9.20
C GLU A 29 -3.07 4.55 -9.69
N ALA A 30 -3.87 3.74 -10.38
CA ALA A 30 -3.35 2.55 -11.04
C ALA A 30 -2.23 2.91 -12.05
N LEU A 31 -2.35 4.05 -12.73
CA LEU A 31 -1.31 4.54 -13.63
C LEU A 31 -0.06 5.01 -12.87
N MET A 32 -0.21 5.72 -11.75
CA MET A 32 0.91 6.16 -10.90
C MET A 32 1.76 4.98 -10.40
N THR A 33 1.14 3.85 -10.06
CA THR A 33 1.91 2.65 -9.67
C THR A 33 2.74 2.07 -10.83
N LYS A 34 2.29 2.23 -12.08
CA LYS A 34 3.05 1.81 -13.26
C LYS A 34 4.18 2.77 -13.62
N THR A 35 4.03 4.04 -13.26
CA THR A 35 5.01 5.10 -13.52
C THR A 35 5.85 5.45 -12.30
N LEU A 36 5.75 4.67 -11.22
CA LEU A 36 6.52 4.87 -10.01
C LEU A 36 8.02 4.80 -10.35
N VAL A 37 8.81 5.71 -9.78
CA VAL A 37 10.26 5.77 -9.98
C VAL A 37 10.88 4.40 -9.66
N GLY A 38 11.84 3.95 -10.47
CA GLY A 38 12.40 2.59 -10.43
C GLY A 38 12.74 2.10 -9.02
N ASP A 39 13.49 2.91 -8.27
CA ASP A 39 13.85 2.67 -6.88
C ASP A 39 12.67 2.37 -5.94
N LEU A 40 11.58 3.13 -6.06
CA LEU A 40 10.41 2.98 -5.19
C LEU A 40 9.60 1.73 -5.58
N ARG A 41 9.58 1.39 -6.86
CA ARG A 41 8.96 0.15 -7.32
C ARG A 41 9.72 -1.07 -6.83
N GLU A 42 11.05 -1.02 -6.86
CA GLU A 42 11.89 -2.08 -6.33
C GLU A 42 11.62 -2.32 -4.84
N VAL A 43 11.53 -1.25 -4.04
CA VAL A 43 11.16 -1.33 -2.61
C VAL A 43 9.81 -2.02 -2.42
N LEU A 44 8.79 -1.64 -3.21
CA LEU A 44 7.48 -2.30 -3.15
C LEU A 44 7.55 -3.79 -3.47
N ASP A 45 8.30 -4.17 -4.50
CA ASP A 45 8.45 -5.57 -4.90
C ASP A 45 9.21 -6.37 -3.82
N GLN A 46 10.20 -5.76 -3.15
CA GLN A 46 10.92 -6.35 -2.01
C GLN A 46 10.02 -6.55 -0.80
N VAL A 47 9.20 -5.56 -0.43
CA VAL A 47 8.18 -5.70 0.64
C VAL A 47 7.23 -6.86 0.33
N VAL A 48 6.73 -6.96 -0.89
CA VAL A 48 5.85 -8.06 -1.32
C VAL A 48 6.56 -9.41 -1.20
N LYS A 49 7.84 -9.50 -1.57
CA LYS A 49 8.64 -10.73 -1.42
C LYS A 49 8.72 -11.18 0.04
N VAL A 50 8.98 -10.25 0.97
CA VAL A 50 9.05 -10.56 2.40
C VAL A 50 7.70 -11.06 2.93
N ILE A 51 6.61 -10.35 2.59
CA ILE A 51 5.26 -10.77 3.01
C ILE A 51 4.92 -12.15 2.47
N ASN A 52 5.20 -12.41 1.19
CA ASN A 52 4.97 -13.71 0.58
C ASN A 52 5.80 -14.81 1.23
N PHE A 53 7.02 -14.53 1.66
CA PHE A 53 7.84 -15.47 2.39
C PHE A 53 7.20 -15.85 3.74
N ILE A 54 6.80 -14.86 4.55
CA ILE A 54 6.15 -15.10 5.85
C ILE A 54 4.81 -15.85 5.65
N LYS A 55 4.10 -15.55 4.57
CA LYS A 55 2.81 -16.15 4.22
C LYS A 55 2.90 -17.44 3.41
N SER A 56 4.11 -17.89 3.05
CA SER A 56 4.33 -19.06 2.19
C SER A 56 3.84 -20.37 2.83
N SER A 57 3.77 -20.43 4.16
CA SER A 57 3.21 -21.57 4.89
C SER A 57 2.46 -21.14 6.14
N SER A 58 1.49 -21.98 6.55
CA SER A 58 0.73 -21.78 7.77
C SER A 58 1.60 -21.84 9.03
N LEU A 59 2.69 -22.62 9.00
CA LEU A 59 3.66 -22.68 10.09
C LEU A 59 4.40 -21.36 10.24
N LYS A 60 4.97 -20.83 9.15
CA LYS A 60 5.67 -19.53 9.17
C LYS A 60 4.77 -18.39 9.62
N SER A 61 3.53 -18.36 9.13
CA SER A 61 2.55 -17.35 9.53
C SER A 61 2.22 -17.42 11.04
N ARG A 62 2.05 -18.62 11.60
CA ARG A 62 1.80 -18.79 13.04
C ARG A 62 3.03 -18.48 13.88
N SER A 63 4.22 -18.85 13.42
CA SER A 63 5.47 -18.52 14.11
C SER A 63 5.70 -17.00 14.14
N PHE A 64 5.41 -16.31 13.04
CA PHE A 64 5.45 -14.85 13.00
C PHE A 64 4.42 -14.22 13.95
N GLU A 65 3.18 -14.70 13.97
CA GLU A 65 2.15 -14.21 14.92
C GLU A 65 2.60 -14.36 16.37
N LYS A 66 3.17 -15.52 16.74
CA LYS A 66 3.75 -15.72 18.08
C LYS A 66 4.92 -14.79 18.39
N ASN A 67 5.76 -14.50 17.38
CA ASN A 67 6.85 -13.54 17.54
C ASN A 67 6.30 -12.15 17.84
N CYS A 68 5.29 -11.70 17.10
CA CYS A 68 4.62 -10.43 17.38
C CYS A 68 3.98 -10.40 18.78
N ASP A 69 3.30 -11.48 19.17
CA ASP A 69 2.70 -11.57 20.51
C ASP A 69 3.76 -11.51 21.62
N SER A 70 4.94 -12.10 21.40
CA SER A 70 6.05 -12.07 22.38
C SER A 70 6.72 -10.70 22.49
N MET A 71 6.56 -9.85 21.49
CA MET A 71 7.09 -8.48 21.45
C MET A 71 6.03 -7.44 21.83
N ASP A 72 4.87 -7.88 22.35
CA ASP A 72 3.73 -7.03 22.72
C ASP A 72 3.27 -6.10 21.58
N SER A 73 3.33 -6.59 20.35
CA SER A 73 2.97 -5.83 19.17
C SER A 73 1.48 -5.52 19.12
N ASP A 74 1.12 -4.27 18.81
CA ASP A 74 -0.27 -3.85 18.57
C ASP A 74 -0.93 -4.63 17.43
N ASN A 75 -0.14 -5.24 16.55
CA ASN A 75 -0.62 -5.93 15.35
C ASN A 75 0.03 -7.30 15.14
N SER A 76 -0.57 -8.38 15.64
CA SER A 76 0.01 -9.72 15.48
C SER A 76 -0.06 -10.34 14.07
N LYS A 77 -0.68 -9.65 13.08
CA LYS A 77 -0.94 -10.19 11.74
C LYS A 77 -0.54 -9.25 10.61
N LEU A 78 0.34 -9.73 9.75
CA LEU A 78 0.56 -9.17 8.41
C LEU A 78 -0.65 -9.41 7.52
N LEU A 79 -1.03 -8.40 6.75
CA LEU A 79 -2.10 -8.48 5.75
C LEU A 79 -1.58 -9.19 4.49
N PHE A 80 -2.36 -10.13 3.95
CA PHE A 80 -2.03 -10.75 2.67
C PHE A 80 -2.36 -9.79 1.52
N HIS A 81 -1.48 -9.73 0.52
CA HIS A 81 -1.74 -8.98 -0.69
C HIS A 81 -2.69 -9.77 -1.60
N SER A 82 -3.93 -9.30 -1.77
CA SER A 82 -4.69 -9.65 -2.97
C SER A 82 -4.36 -8.62 -4.05
N ALA A 83 -4.06 -9.10 -5.26
CA ALA A 83 -3.61 -8.31 -6.40
C ALA A 83 -4.56 -7.17 -6.85
N ILE A 84 -5.68 -6.94 -6.16
CA ILE A 84 -6.88 -6.33 -6.73
C ILE A 84 -7.08 -4.85 -6.33
N ARG A 85 -6.32 -4.23 -5.41
CA ARG A 85 -6.43 -2.77 -5.19
C ARG A 85 -5.21 -2.12 -4.54
N TRP A 86 -4.86 -0.92 -4.97
CA TRP A 86 -3.85 -0.08 -4.31
C TRP A 86 -4.23 0.29 -2.86
N LEU A 87 -5.54 0.35 -2.54
CA LEU A 87 -6.04 0.59 -1.18
C LEU A 87 -5.60 -0.51 -0.20
N SER A 88 -5.50 -1.76 -0.67
CA SER A 88 -4.94 -2.84 0.15
C SER A 88 -3.43 -2.73 0.24
N ARG A 89 -2.74 -2.24 -0.80
CA ARG A 89 -1.29 -2.00 -0.77
C ARG A 89 -0.90 -0.96 0.29
N GLY A 90 -1.65 0.12 0.43
CA GLY A 90 -1.39 1.11 1.49
C GLY A 90 -1.50 0.54 2.91
N ARG A 91 -2.57 -0.20 3.20
CA ARG A 91 -2.73 -0.87 4.50
C ARG A 91 -1.69 -1.95 4.75
N VAL A 92 -1.31 -2.68 3.70
CA VAL A 92 -0.25 -3.69 3.78
C VAL A 92 1.10 -3.04 4.09
N LEU A 93 1.43 -1.92 3.45
CA LEU A 93 2.68 -1.18 3.69
C LEU A 93 2.72 -0.58 5.10
N SER A 94 1.65 0.06 5.55
CA SER A 94 1.55 0.56 6.93
C SER A 94 1.75 -0.57 7.92
N ARG A 95 1.03 -1.68 7.78
CA ARG A 95 1.20 -2.85 8.65
C ARG A 95 2.60 -3.44 8.62
N PHE A 96 3.23 -3.44 7.44
CA PHE A 96 4.60 -3.93 7.28
C PHE A 96 5.60 -3.01 7.98
N TYR A 97 5.40 -1.70 7.88
CA TYR A 97 6.25 -0.70 8.54
C TYR A 97 6.07 -0.73 10.07
N ASP A 98 4.82 -0.83 10.56
CA ASP A 98 4.52 -0.93 11.99
C ASP A 98 5.14 -2.19 12.63
N LEU A 99 5.38 -3.24 11.83
CA LEU A 99 5.96 -4.51 12.26
C LEU A 99 7.43 -4.65 11.90
N SER A 100 8.14 -3.54 11.66
CA SER A 100 9.51 -3.57 11.16
C SER A 100 10.45 -4.37 12.06
N GLU A 101 10.32 -4.21 13.37
CA GLU A 101 11.19 -4.87 14.35
C GLU A 101 10.93 -6.38 14.39
N GLU A 102 9.66 -6.77 14.46
CA GLU A 102 9.22 -8.16 14.47
C GLU A 102 9.61 -8.88 13.18
N ILE A 103 9.52 -8.20 12.04
CA ILE A 103 9.94 -8.74 10.74
C ILE A 103 11.45 -8.97 10.73
N ILE A 104 12.25 -8.02 11.20
CA ILE A 104 13.72 -8.16 11.26
C ILE A 104 14.10 -9.34 12.16
N VAL A 105 13.51 -9.43 13.36
CA VAL A 105 13.76 -10.53 14.31
C VAL A 105 13.36 -11.87 13.69
N PHE A 106 12.15 -11.98 13.15
CA PHE A 106 11.65 -13.22 12.57
C PHE A 106 12.51 -13.71 11.39
N LEU A 107 12.91 -12.81 10.50
CA LEU A 107 13.71 -13.18 9.33
C LEU A 107 15.16 -13.54 9.68
N THR A 108 15.68 -12.95 10.76
CA THR A 108 16.97 -13.35 11.34
C THR A 108 16.89 -14.78 11.88
N MET A 109 15.79 -15.14 12.56
CA MET A 109 15.57 -16.50 13.06
C MET A 109 15.39 -17.54 11.95
N GLU A 110 14.79 -17.15 10.82
CA GLU A 110 14.62 -18.01 9.62
C GLU A 110 15.87 -18.03 8.73
N GLU A 111 17.01 -17.49 9.18
CA GLU A 111 18.28 -17.38 8.44
C GLU A 111 18.12 -16.80 7.02
N SER A 112 17.09 -15.96 6.84
CA SER A 112 16.69 -15.44 5.54
C SER A 112 17.46 -14.16 5.22
N LYS A 113 18.28 -14.18 4.16
CA LYS A 113 19.14 -13.06 3.79
C LYS A 113 18.38 -12.02 2.97
N TYR A 114 17.73 -11.08 3.65
CA TYR A 114 17.19 -9.86 3.07
C TYR A 114 18.08 -8.68 3.46
N GLU A 115 19.19 -8.48 2.74
CA GLU A 115 20.23 -7.48 3.05
C GLU A 115 19.69 -6.05 3.17
N PHE A 116 18.65 -5.71 2.41
CA PHE A 116 18.00 -4.40 2.43
C PHE A 116 17.30 -4.07 3.77
N LEU A 117 17.02 -5.06 4.63
CA LEU A 117 16.40 -4.79 5.94
C LEU A 117 17.31 -4.05 6.90
N GLY A 118 18.62 -4.07 6.68
CA GLY A 118 19.59 -3.27 7.42
C GLY A 118 19.83 -1.87 6.84
N ASP A 119 19.22 -1.53 5.70
CA ASP A 119 19.42 -0.25 5.03
C ASP A 119 18.39 0.80 5.50
N GLU A 120 18.86 1.82 6.22
CA GLU A 120 18.03 2.94 6.68
C GLU A 120 17.38 3.71 5.51
N LYS A 121 18.08 3.84 4.37
CA LYS A 121 17.50 4.49 3.18
C LYS A 121 16.36 3.68 2.60
N TRP A 122 16.46 2.36 2.68
CA TRP A 122 15.38 1.47 2.26
C TRP A 122 14.14 1.68 3.14
N TRP A 123 14.30 1.66 4.46
CA TRP A 123 13.19 1.95 5.40
C TRP A 123 12.60 3.34 5.22
N THR A 124 13.43 4.35 4.91
CA THR A 124 12.97 5.69 4.55
C THR A 124 12.07 5.67 3.31
N LYS A 125 12.43 4.90 2.27
CA LYS A 125 11.58 4.72 1.08
C LYS A 125 10.27 4.00 1.42
N VAL A 126 10.29 3.00 2.31
CA VAL A 126 9.08 2.31 2.80
C VAL A 126 8.15 3.27 3.55
N SER A 127 8.69 4.08 4.46
CA SER A 127 7.93 5.11 5.19
C SER A 127 7.31 6.11 4.23
N PHE A 128 8.09 6.64 3.29
CA PHE A 128 7.61 7.58 2.28
C PHE A 128 6.46 6.99 1.46
N LEU A 129 6.59 5.73 1.02
CA LEU A 129 5.52 5.05 0.30
C LEU A 129 4.28 4.90 1.20
N THR A 130 4.45 4.51 2.45
CA THR A 130 3.37 4.37 3.43
C THR A 130 2.56 5.66 3.56
N ASP A 131 3.24 6.81 3.74
CA ASP A 131 2.59 8.12 3.86
C ASP A 131 1.82 8.50 2.59
N ILE A 132 2.43 8.32 1.42
CA ILE A 132 1.80 8.62 0.13
C ILE A 132 0.56 7.74 -0.09
N PHE A 133 0.67 6.44 0.17
CA PHE A 133 -0.46 5.51 0.03
C PHE A 133 -1.58 5.82 1.03
N GLU A 134 -1.25 6.25 2.25
CA GLU A 134 -2.25 6.65 3.25
C GLU A 134 -3.02 7.89 2.79
N HIS A 135 -2.32 8.91 2.28
CA HIS A 135 -2.96 10.10 1.71
C HIS A 135 -3.84 9.78 0.51
N LEU A 136 -3.37 8.95 -0.41
CA LEU A 136 -4.18 8.50 -1.54
C LEU A 136 -5.44 7.79 -1.04
N ASN A 137 -5.33 6.91 -0.04
CA ASN A 137 -6.45 6.16 0.52
C ASN A 137 -7.49 7.10 1.20
N LYS A 138 -7.04 8.14 1.90
CA LYS A 138 -7.90 9.20 2.45
C LYS A 138 -8.66 9.93 1.35
N ILE A 139 -7.95 10.36 0.30
CA ILE A 139 -8.54 11.05 -0.86
C ILE A 139 -9.58 10.15 -1.54
N ASN A 140 -9.24 8.89 -1.81
CA ASN A 140 -10.16 7.97 -2.45
C ASN A 140 -11.42 7.70 -1.61
N THR A 141 -11.28 7.49 -0.30
CA THR A 141 -12.42 7.32 0.61
C THR A 141 -13.32 8.56 0.59
N SER A 142 -12.74 9.76 0.57
CA SER A 142 -13.51 11.01 0.47
C SER A 142 -14.31 11.14 -0.83
N MET A 143 -13.79 10.60 -1.94
CA MET A 143 -14.44 10.67 -3.26
C MET A 143 -15.46 9.58 -3.51
N GLN A 144 -15.41 8.45 -2.81
CA GLN A 144 -16.39 7.37 -2.96
C GLN A 144 -17.78 7.75 -2.41
N GLY A 145 -17.89 8.86 -1.68
CA GLY A 145 -19.14 9.32 -1.09
C GLY A 145 -19.62 8.38 0.03
N ARG A 146 -20.53 8.86 0.88
CA ARG A 146 -21.19 7.98 1.85
C ARG A 146 -22.17 7.08 1.10
N THR A 147 -21.79 5.85 0.78
CA THR A 147 -22.78 4.79 0.56
C THR A 147 -23.39 4.44 1.92
N LYS A 148 -24.26 5.32 2.44
CA LYS A 148 -25.24 4.94 3.45
C LYS A 148 -26.29 4.13 2.72
N ILE A 149 -26.12 2.81 2.72
CA ILE A 149 -27.27 1.92 2.62
C ILE A 149 -27.72 1.76 4.08
N SER A 150 -28.74 2.56 4.43
CA SER A 150 -29.58 2.37 5.62
C SER A 150 -30.46 1.15 5.45
#